data_AF-A0A7S3KAV5-F1
#
_entry.id   AF-A0A7S3KAV5-F1
#
_cell.length_a   1.000
_cell.length_b   1.000
_cell.length_c   1.000
_cell.angle_alpha   90.00
_cell.angle_beta   90.00
_cell.angle_gamma   90.00
#
_symmetry.space_group_name_H-M   'P 1'
#
loop_
_entity.id
_entity.type
_entity.pdbx_description
1 polymer ?
#
loop_
_entity_poly.entity_id
_entity_poly.type
_entity_poly.pdbx_seq_one_letter_code
_entity_poly.pdbx_strand_id
1 'polypeptide(L)'
;VFYNHDSNEFIKRDFEPILDIQESGRNIYPTVHGYAVKDKENTFGIVNNYPTGCGFIENDKKQVQCFLMRNTQSDDDKGLPDVLVDSQKVTFKYFIVINEVKEFNERF
;
A
#
# COMPACT_ATOMS: atom_id res chain seq x y z
N VAL A 1 1.02 7.28 -5.54
CA VAL A 1 2.31 6.70 -5.97
C VAL A 1 2.80 5.74 -4.90
N PHE A 2 3.46 4.66 -5.29
CA PHE A 2 4.05 3.68 -4.38
C PHE A 2 5.55 3.55 -4.70
N TYR A 3 6.38 3.45 -3.67
CA TYR A 3 7.82 3.33 -3.87
C TYR A 3 8.19 1.92 -4.37
N ASN A 4 8.90 1.84 -5.49
CA ASN A 4 9.49 0.62 -6.02
C ASN A 4 10.96 0.53 -5.61
N HIS A 5 11.33 -0.56 -4.95
CA HIS A 5 12.68 -0.79 -4.47
C HIS A 5 13.68 -1.10 -5.61
N ASP A 6 13.26 -1.89 -6.60
CA ASP A 6 14.15 -2.35 -7.67
C ASP A 6 14.55 -1.20 -8.60
N SER A 7 13.62 -0.29 -8.88
CA SER A 7 13.87 0.89 -9.71
C SER A 7 14.27 2.13 -8.92
N ASN A 8 14.22 2.09 -7.57
CA ASN A 8 14.46 3.23 -6.68
C ASN A 8 13.62 4.47 -7.04
N GLU A 9 12.36 4.25 -7.43
CA GLU A 9 11.47 5.30 -7.94
C GLU A 9 10.05 5.18 -7.38
N PHE A 10 9.32 6.30 -7.36
CA PHE A 10 7.89 6.30 -7.06
C PHE A 10 7.07 6.03 -8.32
N ILE A 11 6.36 4.90 -8.34
CA ILE A 11 5.50 4.51 -9.46
C ILE A 11 4.08 4.98 -9.20
N LYS A 12 3.49 5.67 -10.18
CA LYS A 12 2.06 6.02 -10.15
C LYS A 12 1.22 4.75 -10.32
N ARG A 13 0.24 4.58 -9.44
CA ARG A 13 -0.78 3.55 -9.53
C ARG A 13 -2.12 4.24 -9.59
N ASP A 14 -2.91 3.87 -10.58
CA ASP A 14 -4.29 4.29 -10.71
C ASP A 14 -5.18 3.20 -10.13
N PHE A 15 -6.30 3.60 -9.54
CA PHE A 15 -7.28 2.66 -9.03
C PHE A 15 -8.04 2.04 -10.20
N GLU A 16 -8.04 0.71 -10.29
CA GLU A 16 -8.85 -0.01 -11.24
C GLU A 16 -10.22 -0.29 -10.61
N PRO A 17 -11.35 0.14 -11.20
CA PRO A 17 -12.66 -0.12 -10.64
C PRO A 17 -12.95 -1.62 -10.64
N ILE A 18 -13.10 -2.16 -9.43
CA ILE A 18 -13.33 -3.58 -9.22
C ILE A 18 -14.83 -3.82 -9.09
N LEU A 19 -15.39 -4.65 -9.97
CA LEU A 19 -16.80 -5.02 -9.98
C LEU A 19 -17.12 -6.20 -9.04
N ASP A 20 -16.10 -6.95 -8.63
CA ASP A 20 -16.20 -8.09 -7.72
C ASP A 20 -15.23 -7.95 -6.53
N ILE A 21 -15.75 -8.01 -5.30
CA ILE A 21 -14.97 -7.93 -4.07
C ILE A 21 -13.87 -9.01 -4.00
N GLN A 22 -14.07 -10.17 -4.64
CA GLN A 22 -13.04 -11.21 -4.71
C GLN A 22 -11.78 -10.77 -5.48
N GLU A 23 -11.91 -9.75 -6.34
CA GLU A 23 -10.79 -9.19 -7.09
C GLU A 23 -10.12 -7.99 -6.40
N SER A 24 -10.57 -7.60 -5.19
CA SER A 24 -10.01 -6.49 -4.39
C SER A 24 -8.50 -6.55 -4.22
N GLY A 25 -7.93 -7.76 -4.21
CA GLY A 25 -6.48 -7.99 -4.16
C GLY A 25 -5.69 -7.41 -5.33
N ARG A 26 -6.31 -7.13 -6.49
CA ARG A 26 -5.62 -6.60 -7.69
C ARG A 26 -5.12 -5.17 -7.52
N ASN A 27 -5.78 -4.38 -6.67
CA ASN A 27 -5.36 -3.02 -6.34
C ASN A 27 -4.39 -2.96 -5.15
N ILE A 28 -3.85 -4.10 -4.71
CA ILE A 28 -2.84 -4.17 -3.66
C ILE A 28 -1.45 -4.23 -4.28
N TYR A 29 -0.59 -3.32 -3.86
CA TYR A 29 0.77 -3.15 -4.35
C TYR A 29 1.79 -3.38 -3.22
N PRO A 30 2.97 -3.93 -3.54
CA PRO A 30 4.05 -4.00 -2.59
C PRO A 30 4.48 -2.59 -2.19
N THR A 31 4.54 -2.35 -0.88
CA THR A 31 4.91 -1.08 -0.25
C THR A 31 6.09 -1.35 0.67
N VAL A 32 7.29 -1.30 0.10
CA VAL A 32 8.52 -1.68 0.80
C VAL A 32 8.96 -0.59 1.78
N HIS A 33 8.90 0.67 1.34
CA HIS A 33 9.39 1.84 2.11
C HIS A 33 8.34 2.92 2.33
N GLY A 34 7.35 3.01 1.44
CA GLY A 34 6.28 3.98 1.61
C GLY A 34 5.42 4.17 0.38
N TYR A 35 4.40 5.00 0.56
CA TYR A 35 3.53 5.48 -0.49
C TYR A 35 3.18 6.94 -0.25
N ALA A 36 2.73 7.62 -1.30
CA ALA A 36 2.19 8.96 -1.20
C ALA A 36 0.91 9.11 -2.04
N VAL A 37 -0.05 9.83 -1.50
CA VAL A 37 -1.28 10.25 -2.14
C VAL A 37 -1.25 11.76 -2.22
N LYS A 38 -1.58 12.31 -3.39
CA LYS A 38 -1.60 13.74 -3.62
C LYS A 38 -2.97 14.14 -4.15
N ASP A 39 -3.50 15.23 -3.63
CA ASP A 39 -4.61 15.96 -4.25
C ASP A 39 -4.12 17.32 -4.78
N LYS A 40 -5.04 18.24 -5.05
CA LYS A 40 -4.70 19.56 -5.60
C LYS A 40 -3.93 20.44 -4.60
N GLU A 41 -4.12 20.23 -3.31
CA GLU A 41 -3.69 21.13 -2.25
C GLU A 41 -2.65 20.49 -1.35
N ASN A 42 -2.67 19.17 -1.20
CA ASN A 42 -1.91 18.44 -0.20
C ASN A 42 -1.28 17.16 -0.76
N THR A 43 -0.13 16.82 -0.20
CA THR A 43 0.49 15.50 -0.33
C THR A 43 0.52 14.85 1.05
N PHE A 44 -0.06 13.66 1.12
CA PHE A 44 -0.02 12.77 2.25
C PHE A 44 0.91 11.60 1.92
N GLY A 45 1.91 11.34 2.76
CA GLY A 45 2.85 10.24 2.63
C GLY A 45 2.90 9.39 3.88
N ILE A 46 3.09 8.09 3.70
CA ILE A 46 3.48 7.18 4.77
C ILE A 46 4.81 6.57 4.41
N VAL A 47 5.74 6.61 5.37
CA VAL A 47 6.98 5.83 5.35
C VAL A 47 6.85 4.72 6.39
N ASN A 48 7.01 3.48 5.96
CA ASN A 48 6.92 2.29 6.80
C ASN A 48 8.29 1.68 7.03
N ASN A 49 8.50 1.14 8.24
CA ASN A 49 9.76 0.47 8.61
C ASN A 49 9.78 -1.03 8.22
N TYR A 50 8.70 -1.54 7.63
CA TYR A 50 8.53 -2.94 7.29
C TYR A 50 7.71 -3.09 5.99
N PRO A 51 8.12 -3.95 5.04
CA PRO A 51 7.39 -4.13 3.78
C PRO A 51 5.97 -4.66 4.00
N THR A 52 4.99 -4.07 3.34
CA THR A 52 3.60 -4.55 3.41
C THR A 52 2.88 -4.43 2.07
N GLY A 53 1.74 -5.07 1.93
CA GLY A 53 0.78 -4.79 0.86
C GLY A 53 -0.08 -3.59 1.23
N CYS A 54 -0.17 -2.60 0.35
CA CYS A 54 -1.10 -1.49 0.49
C CYS A 54 -1.84 -1.23 -0.82
N GLY A 55 -3.04 -0.70 -0.74
CA GLY A 55 -3.83 -0.47 -1.94
C GLY A 55 -5.08 0.35 -1.70
N PHE A 56 -5.76 0.64 -2.81
CA PHE A 56 -7.05 1.32 -2.82
C PHE A 56 -8.15 0.25 -2.79
N ILE A 57 -8.79 0.08 -1.63
CA ILE A 57 -9.71 -1.06 -1.39
C ILE A 57 -11.18 -0.64 -1.58
N GLU A 58 -11.51 0.64 -1.43
CA GLU A 58 -12.89 1.13 -1.56
C GLU A 58 -13.06 2.04 -2.78
N ASN A 59 -14.14 1.75 -3.50
CA ASN A 59 -14.46 2.22 -4.84
C ASN A 59 -15.11 3.62 -4.78
N ASP A 60 -14.42 4.63 -4.23
CA ASP A 60 -14.92 6.02 -4.06
C ASP A 60 -14.08 6.85 -3.07
N LYS A 61 -13.45 6.24 -2.06
CA LYS A 61 -12.94 7.00 -0.91
C LYS A 61 -11.54 7.58 -1.02
N LYS A 62 -10.79 7.40 -2.12
CA LYS A 62 -9.37 7.81 -2.22
C LYS A 62 -8.55 7.42 -0.97
N GLN A 63 -8.89 6.29 -0.36
CA GLN A 63 -8.23 5.78 0.84
C GLN A 63 -7.22 4.72 0.43
N VAL A 64 -6.00 4.84 0.94
CA VAL A 64 -5.02 3.76 0.88
C VAL A 64 -5.08 3.00 2.20
N GLN A 65 -5.30 1.69 2.11
CA GLN A 65 -5.27 0.79 3.26
C GLN A 65 -4.02 -0.08 3.15
N CYS A 66 -3.39 -0.36 4.29
CA CYS A 66 -2.20 -1.21 4.39
C CYS A 66 -2.49 -2.39 5.31
N PHE A 67 -2.07 -3.58 4.90
CA PHE A 67 -2.15 -4.75 5.75
C PHE A 67 -1.10 -4.65 6.87
N LEU A 68 -1.49 -5.01 8.10
CA LEU A 68 -0.54 -5.11 9.21
C LEU A 68 -0.08 -6.55 9.37
N MET A 69 -1.03 -7.47 9.41
CA MET A 69 -0.83 -8.90 9.55
C MET A 69 -1.93 -9.65 8.82
N ARG A 70 -1.66 -10.92 8.48
CA ARG A 70 -2.64 -11.86 7.94
C ARG A 70 -2.51 -13.17 8.70
N ASN A 71 -3.65 -13.75 9.06
CA ASN A 71 -3.74 -15.14 9.46
C ASN A 71 -4.67 -15.86 8.48
N THR A 72 -4.33 -17.07 8.05
CA THR A 72 -5.16 -17.90 7.17
C THR A 72 -5.61 -19.16 7.89
N GLN A 73 -6.80 -19.65 7.55
CA GLN A 73 -7.37 -20.88 8.11
C GLN A 73 -7.32 -22.04 7.09
N SER A 74 -6.83 -21.77 5.88
CA SER A 74 -6.72 -22.73 4.79
C SER A 74 -5.45 -22.47 3.97
N ASP A 75 -4.94 -23.54 3.36
CA ASP A 75 -3.95 -23.49 2.28
C ASP A 75 -4.58 -22.81 1.05
N ASP A 76 -3.74 -22.16 0.23
CA ASP A 76 -4.12 -21.58 -1.06
C ASP A 76 -3.76 -22.47 -2.26
N ASP A 77 -3.32 -23.70 -1.99
CA ASP A 77 -2.94 -24.74 -2.94
C ASP A 77 -1.78 -24.31 -3.87
N LYS A 78 -0.90 -23.40 -3.40
CA LYS A 78 0.27 -22.92 -4.16
C LYS A 78 1.58 -23.58 -3.79
N GLY A 79 1.52 -24.71 -3.09
CA GLY A 79 2.65 -25.63 -2.90
C GLY A 79 3.21 -25.70 -1.48
N LEU A 80 2.69 -24.92 -0.53
CA LEU A 80 2.98 -25.07 0.88
C LEU A 80 1.75 -25.67 1.57
N PRO A 81 1.77 -26.93 2.03
CA PRO A 81 0.60 -27.60 2.62
C PRO A 81 0.39 -27.19 4.08
N ASP A 82 0.31 -25.88 4.36
CA ASP A 82 0.21 -25.33 5.70
C ASP A 82 -0.60 -24.02 5.71
N VAL A 83 -1.02 -23.60 6.90
CA VAL A 83 -1.77 -22.38 7.15
C VAL A 83 -0.91 -21.33 7.84
N LEU A 84 -1.15 -20.05 7.57
CA LEU A 84 -0.49 -18.96 8.25
C LEU A 84 -1.22 -18.64 9.56
N VAL A 85 -0.88 -19.33 10.64
CA VAL A 85 -1.52 -19.15 11.97
C VAL A 85 -0.59 -18.63 13.06
N ASP A 86 0.70 -18.40 12.76
CA ASP A 86 1.65 -17.96 13.76
C ASP A 86 1.60 -16.44 13.97
N SER A 87 1.14 -16.02 15.15
CA SER A 87 1.03 -14.60 15.50
C SER A 87 2.02 -14.25 16.60
N GLN A 88 3.30 -14.20 16.23
CA GLN A 88 4.28 -13.50 17.04
C GLN A 88 3.86 -12.02 17.16
N LYS A 89 4.09 -11.44 18.34
CA LYS A 89 3.82 -10.02 18.55
C LYS A 89 4.80 -9.19 17.74
N VAL A 90 4.30 -8.51 16.71
CA VAL A 90 5.09 -7.58 15.87
C VAL A 90 4.74 -6.14 16.21
N THR A 91 5.74 -5.25 16.20
CA THR A 91 5.54 -3.80 16.33
C THR A 91 5.90 -3.12 15.01
N PHE A 92 4.93 -2.44 14.42
CA PHE A 92 5.10 -1.66 13.21
C PHE A 92 5.27 -0.17 13.55
N LYS A 93 6.16 0.51 12.83
CA LYS A 93 6.37 1.95 12.97
C LYS A 93 6.10 2.63 11.63
N TYR A 94 5.24 3.63 11.67
CA TYR A 94 4.86 4.44 10.52
C TYR A 94 5.22 5.89 10.81
N PHE A 95 5.82 6.55 9.83
CA PHE A 95 6.02 7.99 9.83
C PHE A 95 5.02 8.59 8.84
N ILE A 96 4.22 9.52 9.32
CA ILE A 96 3.22 10.22 8.52
C ILE A 96 3.81 11.58 8.13
N VAL A 97 3.79 11.87 6.83
CA VAL A 97 4.29 13.12 6.25
C VAL A 97 3.12 13.82 5.58
N ILE A 98 2.83 15.05 6.00
CA ILE A 98 1.80 15.90 5.39
C ILE A 98 2.49 17.16 4.92
N ASN A 99 2.41 17.44 3.62
CA ASN A 99 2.95 18.63 3.01
C ASN A 99 1.88 19.32 2.19
N GLU A 100 1.76 20.64 2.34
CA GLU A 100 1.02 21.46 1.37
C GLU A 100 1.74 21.40 0.02
N VAL A 101 0.96 21.22 -1.04
CA VAL A 101 1.41 21.37 -2.42
C VAL A 101 1.50 22.87 -2.69
N LYS A 102 2.58 23.50 -2.22
CA LYS A 102 3.00 24.79 -2.80
C LYS A 102 3.33 24.50 -4.26
N GLU A 103 2.81 25.30 -5.20
CA GLU A 103 3.15 25.21 -6.62
C GLU A 103 4.66 25.02 -6.75
N PHE A 104 5.06 23.78 -7.06
CA PHE A 104 6.44 23.42 -7.24
C PHE A 104 6.75 23.93 -8.65
N ASN A 105 7.32 25.14 -8.72
CA ASN A 105 7.83 25.69 -9.97
C ASN A 105 8.77 24.65 -10.58
N GLU A 106 8.32 24.02 -11.66
CA GLU A 106 9.03 22.97 -12.38
C GLU A 106 10.39 23.49 -12.88
N ARG A 107 11.47 23.06 -12.24
CA ARG A 107 12.80 23.02 -12.83
C ARG A 107 13.55 21.79 -12.31
N PHE A 108 13.39 20.68 -13.01
CA PHE A 108 14.41 19.65 -13.17
C PHE A 108 14.47 19.26 -14.63
#